data_AF-A0A2E7D8L1-F1
#
_entry.id   AF-A0A2E7D8L1-F1
#
_cell.length_a   1.000
_cell.length_b   1.000
_cell.length_c   1.000
_cell.angle_alpha   90.00
_cell.angle_beta   90.00
_cell.angle_gamma   90.00
#
_symmetry.space_group_name_H-M   'P 1'
#
loop_
_entity.id
_entity.type
_entity.pdbx_description
1 polymer ?
#
loop_
_entity_poly.entity_id
_entity_poly.type
_entity_poly.pdbx_seq_one_letter_code
_entity_poly.pdbx_strand_id
1 'polypeptide(L)'
;MNANHQTVQTANRRGAVVIILLIVLVLVAALGASMVNLALTQRKQSRREAFRSQSLWLCEFGIERAAAAISANAEYTGEEWAVSEDELESSYPGTVRIEVKPDESKPNRRVVNVTAQYPNEMAIRVQVSKTVVIDR
;
A
#
# COMPACT_ATOMS: atom_id res chain seq x y z
N MET A 1 -33.32 67.68 41.18
CA MET A 1 -34.05 66.73 40.32
C MET A 1 -33.05 65.93 39.50
N ASN A 2 -32.69 64.77 40.05
CA ASN A 2 -32.19 63.50 39.49
C ASN A 2 -31.20 63.50 38.30
N ALA A 3 -29.92 63.28 38.64
CA ALA A 3 -28.92 62.70 37.76
C ALA A 3 -29.12 61.17 37.67
N ASN A 4 -29.35 60.64 36.48
CA ASN A 4 -29.48 59.20 36.25
C ASN A 4 -28.21 58.70 35.55
N HIS A 5 -27.31 58.08 36.31
CA HIS A 5 -26.09 57.47 35.79
C HIS A 5 -26.45 56.15 35.11
N GLN A 6 -26.44 56.14 33.78
CA GLN A 6 -26.42 54.89 33.02
C GLN A 6 -25.06 54.23 33.19
N THR A 7 -24.98 53.26 34.10
CA THR A 7 -23.83 52.36 34.19
C THR A 7 -23.85 51.39 33.00
N VAL A 8 -23.11 51.73 31.95
CA VAL A 8 -22.88 50.84 30.82
C VAL A 8 -22.12 49.61 31.34
N GLN A 9 -22.78 48.44 31.31
CA GLN A 9 -22.21 47.15 31.70
C GLN A 9 -20.96 46.81 30.88
N THR A 10 -19.79 46.90 31.51
CA THR A 10 -18.50 46.47 30.92
C THR A 10 -18.13 45.03 31.30
N ALA A 11 -18.99 44.31 32.04
CA ALA A 11 -18.67 43.00 32.61
C ALA A 11 -18.72 41.81 31.63
N ASN A 12 -19.37 41.91 30.46
CA ASN A 12 -19.55 40.77 29.53
C ASN A 12 -18.51 40.65 28.41
N ARG A 13 -17.74 41.70 28.10
CA ARG A 13 -16.79 41.67 26.97
C ARG A 13 -15.56 40.79 27.25
N ARG A 14 -15.11 40.75 28.51
CA ARG A 14 -13.93 39.95 28.90
C ARG A 14 -14.21 38.44 28.81
N GLY A 15 -15.40 38.00 29.23
CA GLY A 15 -15.82 36.60 29.09
C GLY A 15 -15.93 36.16 27.63
N ALA A 16 -16.52 37.02 26.78
CA ALA A 16 -16.63 36.76 25.35
C ALA A 16 -15.26 36.59 24.67
N VAL A 17 -14.27 37.42 25.00
CA VAL A 17 -12.91 37.32 24.46
C VAL A 17 -12.24 35.99 24.85
N VAL A 18 -12.38 35.55 26.11
CA VAL A 18 -11.82 34.26 26.55
C VAL A 18 -12.47 33.09 25.82
N ILE A 19 -13.79 33.10 25.64
CA ILE A 19 -14.51 32.05 24.90
C ILE A 19 -14.02 31.99 23.44
N ILE A 20 -13.89 33.14 22.78
CA ILE A 20 -13.39 33.21 21.40
C ILE A 20 -11.97 32.63 21.32
N LEU A 21 -11.07 33.00 22.24
CA LEU A 21 -9.71 32.46 22.26
C LEU A 21 -9.70 30.94 22.48
N LEU A 22 -10.55 30.42 23.37
CA LEU A 22 -10.67 28.98 23.58
C LEU A 22 -11.16 28.26 22.33
N ILE A 23 -12.16 28.81 21.63
CA ILE A 23 -12.64 28.25 20.36
C ILE A 23 -11.50 28.22 19.33
N VAL A 24 -10.76 29.34 19.18
CA VAL A 24 -9.62 29.41 18.26
C VAL A 24 -8.55 28.38 18.63
N LEU A 25 -8.21 28.23 19.91
CA LEU A 25 -7.25 27.23 20.37
C LEU A 25 -7.69 25.80 20.06
N VAL A 26 -8.98 25.48 20.30
CA VAL A 26 -9.54 24.16 19.98
C VAL A 26 -9.51 23.92 18.47
N LEU A 27 -9.84 24.92 17.65
CA LEU A 27 -9.76 24.81 16.19
C LEU A 27 -8.32 24.57 15.72
N VAL A 28 -7.35 25.32 16.24
CA VAL A 28 -5.93 25.13 15.91
C VAL A 28 -5.44 23.75 16.32
N ALA A 29 -5.80 23.28 17.52
CA ALA A 29 -5.45 21.94 17.98
C ALA A 29 -6.08 20.84 17.11
N ALA A 30 -7.35 20.99 16.72
CA ALA A 30 -8.04 20.04 15.85
C ALA A 30 -7.42 19.97 14.44
N LEU A 31 -7.01 21.11 13.88
CA LEU A 31 -6.29 21.17 12.61
C LEU A 31 -4.90 20.53 12.72
N GLY A 32 -4.16 20.79 13.80
CA GLY A 32 -2.87 20.13 14.03
C GLY A 32 -3.02 18.60 14.12
N ALA A 33 -4.01 18.13 14.86
CA ALA A 33 -4.30 16.70 15.00
C ALA A 33 -4.69 16.05 13.65
N SER A 34 -5.48 16.74 12.82
CA SER A 34 -5.87 16.21 11.50
C SER A 34 -4.66 16.09 10.55
N MET A 35 -3.74 17.05 10.56
CA MET A 35 -2.51 16.99 9.76
C MET A 35 -1.61 15.82 10.17
N VAL A 36 -1.46 15.56 11.48
CA VAL A 36 -0.71 14.39 11.97
C VAL A 36 -1.36 13.09 11.50
N ASN A 37 -2.68 12.97 11.63
CA ASN A 37 -3.40 11.78 11.16
C ASN A 37 -3.28 11.59 9.64
N LEU A 38 -3.30 12.68 8.87
CA LEU A 38 -3.10 12.63 7.42
C LEU A 38 -1.69 12.16 7.07
N ALA A 39 -0.66 12.69 7.73
CA ALA A 39 0.73 12.28 7.51
C ALA A 39 0.96 10.79 7.85
N LEU A 40 0.39 10.32 8.96
CA LEU A 40 0.44 8.90 9.34
C LEU A 40 -0.28 8.01 8.31
N THR A 41 -1.40 8.47 7.77
CA THR A 41 -2.16 7.75 6.75
C THR A 41 -1.41 7.71 5.42
N GLN A 42 -0.86 8.83 4.98
CA GLN A 42 -0.02 8.91 3.77
C GLN A 42 1.17 7.96 3.86
N ARG A 43 1.88 7.93 5.00
CA ARG A 43 3.01 7.02 5.19
C ARG A 43 2.60 5.54 5.05
N LYS A 44 1.43 5.17 5.58
CA LYS A 44 0.89 3.80 5.42
C LYS A 44 0.52 3.50 3.96
N GLN A 45 -0.04 4.47 3.25
CA GLN A 45 -0.40 4.32 1.83
C GLN A 45 0.85 4.18 0.96
N SER A 46 1.84 5.06 1.08
CA SER A 46 3.10 4.97 0.31
C SER A 46 3.81 3.63 0.53
N ARG A 47 3.79 3.10 1.77
CA ARG A 47 4.37 1.78 2.05
C ARG A 47 3.63 0.65 1.33
N ARG A 48 2.29 0.70 1.26
CA ARG A 48 1.49 -0.29 0.52
C ARG A 48 1.71 -0.21 -0.98
N GLU A 49 1.87 1.00 -1.52
CA GLU A 49 2.21 1.19 -2.94
C GLU A 49 3.58 0.60 -3.26
N ALA A 50 4.59 0.86 -2.42
CA ALA A 50 5.91 0.27 -2.58
C ALA A 50 5.86 -1.27 -2.57
N PHE A 51 5.10 -1.87 -1.64
CA PHE A 51 4.91 -3.32 -1.59
C PHE A 51 4.21 -3.86 -2.84
N ARG A 52 3.20 -3.16 -3.34
CA ARG A 52 2.52 -3.54 -4.58
C ARG A 52 3.45 -3.50 -5.79
N SER A 53 4.28 -2.46 -5.89
CA SER A 53 5.28 -2.37 -6.96
C SER A 53 6.28 -3.52 -6.85
N GLN A 54 6.78 -3.85 -5.66
CA GLN A 54 7.71 -4.96 -5.46
C GLN A 54 7.09 -6.31 -5.87
N SER A 55 5.85 -6.58 -5.45
CA SER A 55 5.12 -7.78 -5.88
C SER A 55 4.93 -7.82 -7.40
N LEU A 56 4.70 -6.67 -8.04
CA LEU A 56 4.56 -6.59 -9.49
C LEU A 56 5.87 -6.92 -10.21
N TRP A 57 7.00 -6.37 -9.75
CA TRP A 57 8.32 -6.70 -10.29
C TRP A 57 8.67 -8.18 -10.11
N LEU A 58 8.43 -8.74 -8.92
CA LEU A 58 8.60 -10.16 -8.66
C LEU A 58 7.75 -11.05 -9.59
N CYS A 59 6.53 -10.62 -9.89
CA CYS A 59 5.65 -11.32 -10.82
C CYS A 59 6.22 -11.28 -12.25
N GLU A 60 6.79 -10.15 -12.68
CA GLU A 60 7.42 -10.03 -13.99
C GLU A 60 8.67 -10.92 -14.11
N PHE A 61 9.54 -10.89 -13.11
CA PHE A 61 10.70 -11.79 -13.08
C PHE A 61 10.30 -13.26 -13.05
N GLY A 62 9.19 -13.60 -12.38
CA GLY A 62 8.65 -14.95 -12.43
C GLY A 62 8.17 -15.36 -13.83
N ILE A 63 7.65 -14.43 -14.64
CA ILE A 63 7.27 -14.69 -16.03
C ILE A 63 8.52 -14.96 -16.88
N GLU A 64 9.54 -14.12 -16.77
CA GLU A 64 10.81 -14.30 -17.49
C GLU A 64 11.48 -15.62 -17.11
N ARG A 65 11.49 -15.94 -15.82
CA ARG A 65 11.98 -17.20 -15.28
C ARG A 65 11.20 -18.40 -15.83
N ALA A 66 9.88 -18.33 -15.87
CA ALA A 66 9.05 -19.37 -16.45
C ALA A 66 9.32 -19.56 -17.95
N ALA A 67 9.48 -18.47 -18.70
CA ALA A 67 9.83 -18.52 -20.12
C ALA A 67 11.16 -19.26 -20.33
N ALA A 68 12.20 -18.89 -19.59
CA ALA A 68 13.50 -19.55 -19.64
C ALA A 68 13.42 -21.04 -19.25
N ALA A 69 12.66 -21.37 -18.20
CA ALA A 69 12.47 -22.75 -17.75
C ALA A 69 11.73 -23.61 -18.79
N ILE A 70 10.70 -23.09 -19.44
CA ILE A 70 9.94 -23.78 -20.50
C ILE A 70 10.80 -24.00 -21.75
N SER A 71 11.63 -23.01 -22.11
CA SER A 71 12.57 -23.16 -23.23
C SER A 71 13.63 -24.23 -22.96
N ALA A 72 14.11 -24.34 -21.71
CA ALA A 72 15.08 -25.36 -21.31
C ALA A 72 14.46 -26.75 -21.10
N ASN A 73 13.25 -26.83 -20.55
CA ASN A 73 12.53 -28.07 -20.25
C ASN A 73 11.04 -27.96 -20.62
N ALA A 74 10.64 -28.73 -21.64
CA ALA A 74 9.28 -28.75 -22.16
C ALA A 74 8.23 -29.32 -21.18
N GLU A 75 8.66 -30.11 -20.20
CA GLU A 75 7.83 -30.75 -19.18
C GLU A 75 7.75 -29.92 -17.89
N TYR A 76 8.28 -28.69 -17.88
CA TYR A 76 8.20 -27.80 -16.74
C TYR A 76 6.73 -27.45 -16.42
N THR A 77 6.31 -27.77 -15.19
CA THR A 77 4.94 -27.57 -14.69
C THR A 77 4.80 -26.38 -13.73
N GLY A 78 5.92 -25.77 -13.33
CA GLY A 78 5.94 -24.70 -12.34
C GLY A 78 6.92 -24.94 -11.20
N GLU A 79 7.05 -23.94 -10.34
CA GLU A 79 7.88 -23.97 -9.15
C GLU A 79 7.41 -22.93 -8.13
N GLU A 80 7.86 -23.06 -6.90
CA GLU A 80 7.77 -22.00 -5.91
C GLU A 80 9.18 -21.46 -5.66
N TRP A 81 9.39 -20.20 -6.00
CA TRP A 81 10.66 -19.50 -5.83
C TRP A 81 10.55 -18.56 -4.62
N ALA A 82 11.29 -18.90 -3.56
CA ALA A 82 11.48 -18.01 -2.42
C ALA A 82 12.61 -17.03 -2.73
N VAL A 83 12.35 -15.74 -2.55
CA VAL A 83 13.34 -14.68 -2.74
C VAL A 83 13.70 -14.12 -1.37
N SER A 84 14.97 -14.19 -1.03
CA SER A 84 15.48 -13.75 0.26
C SER A 84 15.47 -12.22 0.41
N GLU A 85 15.59 -11.75 1.64
CA GLU A 85 15.74 -10.33 1.98
C GLU A 85 16.95 -9.71 1.28
N ASP A 86 18.07 -10.43 1.25
CA ASP A 86 19.34 -9.99 0.65
C ASP A 86 19.21 -9.82 -0.87
N GLU A 87 18.53 -10.73 -1.55
CA GLU A 87 18.28 -10.65 -3.00
C GLU A 87 17.32 -9.52 -3.38
N LEU A 88 16.40 -9.15 -2.49
CA LEU A 88 15.44 -8.07 -2.71
C LEU A 88 15.95 -6.70 -2.25
N GLU A 89 17.13 -6.64 -1.64
CA GLU A 89 17.64 -5.46 -0.91
C GLU A 89 16.57 -4.84 0.00
N SER A 90 15.81 -5.70 0.68
CA SER A 90 14.61 -5.30 1.40
C SER A 90 14.53 -5.97 2.77
N SER A 91 13.74 -5.40 3.67
CA SER A 91 13.59 -5.92 5.04
C SER A 91 12.66 -7.14 5.16
N TYR A 92 12.15 -7.69 4.06
CA TYR A 92 11.22 -8.81 4.09
C TYR A 92 11.45 -9.78 2.93
N PRO A 93 11.21 -11.08 3.12
CA PRO A 93 11.29 -12.03 2.03
C PRO A 93 10.03 -11.95 1.13
N GLY A 94 10.19 -12.40 -0.11
CA GLY A 94 9.12 -12.55 -1.09
C GLY A 94 8.95 -14.00 -1.54
N THR A 95 7.80 -14.33 -2.10
CA THR A 95 7.54 -15.66 -2.69
C THR A 95 6.86 -15.50 -4.03
N VAL A 96 7.37 -16.20 -5.04
CA VAL A 96 6.80 -16.27 -6.38
C VAL A 96 6.41 -17.70 -6.68
N ARG A 97 5.13 -17.94 -6.92
CA ARG A 97 4.60 -19.22 -7.37
C ARG A 97 4.33 -19.16 -8.86
N ILE A 98 4.91 -20.10 -9.59
CA ILE A 98 4.75 -20.26 -11.03
C ILE A 98 3.98 -21.56 -11.25
N GLU A 99 2.90 -21.50 -12.01
CA GLU A 99 2.12 -22.66 -12.44
C GLU A 99 2.03 -22.65 -13.96
N VAL A 100 2.40 -23.75 -14.60
CA VAL A 100 2.36 -23.90 -16.06
C VAL A 100 1.38 -25.01 -16.42
N LYS A 101 0.41 -24.67 -17.27
CA LYS A 101 -0.58 -25.62 -17.79
C LYS A 101 -0.51 -25.66 -19.32
N PRO A 102 -0.70 -26.82 -19.95
CA PRO A 102 -0.90 -26.88 -21.39
C PRO A 102 -2.17 -26.13 -21.77
N ASP A 103 -2.14 -25.42 -22.91
CA ASP A 103 -3.34 -24.83 -23.49
C ASP A 103 -4.16 -25.94 -24.18
N GLU A 104 -5.36 -26.20 -23.67
CA GLU A 104 -6.29 -27.22 -24.20
C GLU A 104 -6.66 -26.97 -25.67
N SER A 105 -6.58 -25.71 -26.14
CA SER A 105 -6.89 -25.34 -27.52
C SER A 105 -5.71 -25.50 -28.46
N LYS A 106 -4.46 -25.43 -27.95
CA LYS A 106 -3.24 -25.47 -28.77
C LYS A 106 -2.09 -26.18 -28.03
N PRO A 107 -1.71 -27.41 -28.45
CA PRO A 107 -0.72 -28.21 -27.71
C PRO A 107 0.71 -27.61 -27.66
N ASN A 108 1.03 -26.68 -28.56
CA ASN A 108 2.32 -25.95 -28.57
C ASN A 108 2.31 -24.70 -27.69
N ARG A 109 1.19 -24.35 -27.05
CA ARG A 109 1.10 -23.22 -26.13
C ARG A 109 1.10 -23.67 -24.69
N ARG A 110 1.65 -22.82 -23.83
CA ARG A 110 1.65 -23.00 -22.38
C ARG A 110 1.02 -21.78 -21.74
N VAL A 111 0.02 -22.01 -20.89
CA VAL A 111 -0.58 -20.98 -20.05
C VAL A 111 0.22 -20.96 -18.75
N VAL A 112 0.89 -19.84 -18.50
CA VAL A 112 1.71 -19.62 -17.31
C VAL A 112 0.97 -18.66 -16.39
N ASN A 113 0.69 -19.08 -15.17
CA ASN A 113 0.19 -18.22 -14.10
C ASN A 113 1.33 -17.98 -13.10
N VAL A 114 1.68 -16.72 -12.90
CA VAL A 114 2.69 -16.29 -11.94
C VAL A 114 2.01 -15.49 -10.86
N THR A 115 2.21 -15.89 -9.62
CA THR A 115 1.69 -15.22 -8.43
C THR A 115 2.85 -14.81 -7.54
N ALA A 116 3.05 -13.51 -7.37
CA ALA A 116 4.03 -12.96 -6.45
C ALA A 116 3.37 -12.44 -5.18
N GLN A 117 3.99 -12.72 -4.04
CA GLN A 117 3.58 -12.27 -2.72
C GLN A 117 4.74 -11.56 -2.05
N TYR A 118 4.49 -10.32 -1.63
CA TYR A 118 5.44 -9.54 -0.87
C TYR A 118 4.72 -8.51 0.02
N PRO A 119 5.14 -8.32 1.28
CA PRO A 119 6.03 -9.20 2.05
C PRO A 119 5.32 -10.49 2.51
N ASN A 120 6.05 -11.60 2.65
CA ASN A 120 5.45 -12.91 3.02
C ASN A 120 5.03 -12.99 4.51
N GLU A 121 5.73 -12.30 5.41
CA GLU A 121 5.57 -12.48 6.86
C GLU A 121 4.70 -11.43 7.57
N MET A 122 4.25 -10.38 6.88
CA MET A 122 3.43 -9.34 7.52
C MET A 122 1.92 -9.59 7.37
N ALA A 123 1.14 -9.06 8.32
CA ALA A 123 -0.33 -9.00 8.24
C ALA A 123 -0.87 -8.18 7.06
N ILE A 124 -0.01 -7.47 6.33
CA ILE A 124 -0.34 -6.72 5.11
C ILE A 124 0.40 -7.40 3.95
N ARG A 125 -0.16 -8.50 3.45
CA ARG A 125 0.36 -9.20 2.27
C ARG A 125 -0.19 -8.54 1.01
N VAL A 126 0.68 -8.20 0.07
CA VAL A 126 0.26 -7.77 -1.27
C VAL A 126 0.56 -8.89 -2.24
N GLN A 127 -0.50 -9.43 -2.84
CA GLN A 127 -0.43 -10.47 -3.85
C GLN A 127 -0.75 -9.88 -5.22
N VAL A 128 0.10 -10.18 -6.20
CA VAL A 128 -0.11 -9.84 -7.60
C VAL A 128 -0.04 -11.13 -8.40
N SER A 129 -1.00 -11.34 -9.29
CA SER A 129 -1.03 -12.48 -10.19
C SER A 129 -1.12 -11.99 -11.64
N LYS A 130 -0.36 -12.62 -12.52
CA LYS A 130 -0.44 -12.43 -13.97
C LYS A 130 -0.50 -13.79 -14.64
N THR A 131 -1.33 -13.87 -15.68
CA THR A 131 -1.40 -15.01 -16.58
C THR A 131 -0.90 -14.58 -17.94
N VAL A 132 0.06 -15.33 -18.49
CA VAL A 132 0.58 -15.12 -19.84
C VAL A 132 0.53 -16.42 -20.63
N VAL A 133 0.41 -16.31 -21.94
CA VAL A 133 0.49 -17.46 -22.85
C VAL A 133 1.85 -17.39 -23.55
N ILE A 134 2.62 -18.46 -23.43
CA ILE A 134 3.93 -18.58 -24.05
C ILE A 134 3.80 -19.58 -25.21
N ASP A 135 4.12 -19.09 -26.40
CA ASP A 135 4.22 -19.91 -27.61
C ASP A 135 5.61 -20.56 -27.64
N ARG A 136 5.64 -21.86 -27.91
CA ARG A 136 6.86 -22.61 -28.16
C ARG A 136 7.39 -22.38 -29.57
#